data_AF-C6ZKZ4-F1
#
_entry.id   AF-C6ZKZ4-F1
#
_cell.length_a   1.000
_cell.length_b   1.000
_cell.length_c   1.000
_cell.angle_alpha   90.00
_cell.angle_beta   90.00
_cell.angle_gamma   90.00
#
_symmetry.space_group_name_H-M   'P 1'
#
loop_
_entity.id
_entity.type
_entity.pdbx_description
1 polymer ?
#
loop_
_entity_poly.entity_id
_entity_poly.type
_entity_poly.pdbx_seq_one_letter_code
_entity_poly.pdbx_strand_id
1 'polypeptide(L)'
;LLSEDKDKEGKALLKVVMRTWLPAGDTLFHMITIHLPSPVVAQKYRAEMLYEGPSDDACCTGIRNCDAEAPLMMYISKMVPTSDKGRFYAFGRVFSGKVGSGQKV
;
A
#
# COMPACT_ATOMS: atom_id res chain seq x y z
N LEU A 1 -3.39 -3.58 -33.04
CA LEU A 1 -3.06 -2.28 -33.64
C LEU A 1 -4.35 -1.69 -34.16
N LEU A 2 -4.75 -0.53 -33.63
CA LEU A 2 -5.90 0.19 -34.15
C LEU A 2 -5.55 0.79 -35.53
N SER A 3 -6.56 1.14 -36.32
CA SER A 3 -6.37 1.77 -37.63
C SER A 3 -5.52 3.04 -37.54
N GLU A 4 -5.72 3.84 -36.50
CA GLU A 4 -4.94 5.05 -36.18
C GLU A 4 -3.50 4.79 -35.72
N ASP A 5 -3.13 3.56 -35.38
CA ASP A 5 -1.75 3.21 -35.01
C ASP A 5 -0.87 2.94 -36.23
N LYS A 6 -1.47 2.70 -37.41
CA LYS A 6 -0.76 2.34 -38.64
C LYS A 6 0.02 3.49 -39.24
N ASP A 7 -0.43 4.73 -39.01
CA ASP A 7 0.21 5.94 -39.52
C ASP A 7 1.27 6.50 -38.56
N LYS A 8 1.45 5.88 -37.38
CA LYS A 8 2.47 6.30 -36.41
C LYS A 8 3.83 5.79 -36.87
N GLU A 9 4.86 6.61 -36.71
CA GLU A 9 6.24 6.27 -37.05
C GLU A 9 7.21 6.54 -35.87
N GLY A 10 8.43 6.02 -36.00
CA GLY A 10 9.52 6.25 -35.05
C GLY A 10 9.14 5.95 -33.59
N LYS A 11 9.39 6.91 -32.70
CA LYS A 11 9.19 6.75 -31.25
C LYS A 11 7.72 6.51 -30.86
N ALA A 12 6.78 7.09 -31.60
CA ALA A 12 5.35 6.94 -31.31
C ALA A 12 4.88 5.52 -31.60
N LEU A 13 5.29 4.96 -32.75
CA LEU A 13 5.01 3.57 -33.11
C LEU A 13 5.66 2.58 -32.14
N LEU A 14 6.94 2.81 -31.81
CA LEU A 14 7.67 1.97 -30.86
C LEU A 14 6.95 1.88 -29.51
N LYS A 15 6.43 2.99 -28.98
CA LYS A 15 5.68 3.00 -27.73
C LYS A 15 4.40 2.16 -27.80
N VAL A 16 3.68 2.22 -28.92
CA VAL A 16 2.44 1.43 -29.12
C VAL A 16 2.77 -0.06 -29.22
N VAL A 17 3.77 -0.42 -30.03
CA VAL A 17 4.22 -1.80 -30.21
C VAL A 17 4.67 -2.38 -28.87
N MET A 18 5.57 -1.69 -28.15
CA MET A 18 6.11 -2.19 -26.89
C MET A 18 5.06 -2.31 -25.79
N ARG A 19 4.13 -1.35 -25.67
CA ARG A 19 3.02 -1.45 -24.70
C ARG A 19 2.10 -2.64 -24.98
N THR A 20 1.92 -2.97 -26.26
CA THR A 20 1.05 -4.09 -26.69
C THR A 20 1.77 -5.43 -26.55
N TRP A 21 3.05 -5.48 -26.90
CA TRP A 21 3.84 -6.71 -26.91
C TRP A 21 4.34 -7.10 -25.51
N LEU A 22 4.76 -6.12 -24.71
CA LEU A 22 5.24 -6.32 -23.34
C LEU A 22 4.54 -5.32 -22.39
N PRO A 23 3.31 -5.62 -21.95
CA PRO A 23 2.62 -4.81 -20.96
C PRO A 23 3.38 -4.80 -19.62
N ALA A 24 4.08 -3.71 -19.34
CA ALA A 24 4.88 -3.59 -18.12
C ALA A 24 4.03 -3.68 -16.84
N GLY A 25 2.77 -3.24 -16.90
CA GLY A 25 1.85 -3.29 -15.76
C GLY A 25 1.62 -4.71 -15.24
N ASP A 26 1.34 -5.66 -16.14
CA ASP A 26 1.05 -7.05 -15.78
C ASP A 26 2.30 -7.74 -15.21
N THR A 27 3.46 -7.50 -15.84
CA THR A 27 4.73 -8.05 -15.36
C THR A 27 5.08 -7.53 -13.97
N LEU A 28 4.93 -6.22 -13.72
CA LEU A 28 5.20 -5.63 -12.41
C LEU A 28 4.18 -6.13 -11.36
N PHE A 29 2.92 -6.29 -11.74
CA PHE A 29 1.89 -6.82 -10.85
C PHE A 29 2.19 -8.27 -10.44
N HIS A 30 2.57 -9.13 -11.38
CA HIS A 30 3.01 -10.50 -11.08
C HIS A 30 4.25 -10.51 -10.19
N MET A 31 5.26 -9.69 -10.48
CA MET A 31 6.44 -9.59 -9.62
C MET A 31 6.08 -9.20 -8.18
N ILE A 32 5.21 -8.19 -8.00
CA ILE A 32 4.75 -7.74 -6.69
C ILE A 32 4.00 -8.85 -5.96
N THR A 33 3.04 -9.49 -6.62
CA THR A 33 2.19 -10.52 -5.98
C THR A 33 2.94 -11.81 -5.67
N ILE A 34 3.95 -12.18 -6.47
CA ILE A 34 4.75 -13.39 -6.26
C ILE A 34 5.81 -13.18 -5.18
N HIS A 35 6.47 -12.02 -5.16
CA HIS A 35 7.69 -11.84 -4.35
C HIS A 35 7.50 -10.93 -3.13
N LEU A 36 6.54 -10.01 -3.12
CA LEU A 36 6.31 -9.18 -1.94
C LEU A 36 5.42 -9.92 -0.93
N PRO A 37 5.82 -10.03 0.34
CA PRO A 37 5.01 -10.68 1.35
C PRO A 37 3.75 -9.85 1.64
N SER A 38 2.65 -10.55 1.90
CA SER A 38 1.43 -9.94 2.42
C SER A 38 1.68 -9.32 3.80
N PRO A 39 0.86 -8.36 4.25
CA PRO A 39 1.01 -7.76 5.58
C PRO A 39 0.95 -8.79 6.72
N VAL A 40 0.15 -9.85 6.58
CA VAL A 40 0.04 -10.97 7.54
C VAL A 40 1.35 -11.73 7.69
N VAL A 41 2.13 -11.86 6.61
CA VAL A 41 3.47 -12.48 6.66
C VAL A 41 4.51 -11.47 7.13
N ALA A 42 4.47 -10.26 6.58
CA ALA A 42 5.47 -9.22 6.82
C ALA A 42 5.49 -8.71 8.26
N GLN A 43 4.32 -8.55 8.89
CA GLN A 43 4.23 -7.99 10.23
C GLN A 43 4.79 -8.94 11.30
N LYS A 44 4.76 -10.27 11.08
CA LYS A 44 5.29 -11.25 12.05
C LYS A 44 6.74 -10.99 12.43
N TYR A 45 7.59 -10.70 11.45
CA TYR A 45 9.02 -10.42 11.67
C TYR A 45 9.33 -8.92 11.76
N ARG A 46 8.33 -8.05 11.58
CA ARG A 46 8.51 -6.58 11.66
C ARG A 46 7.92 -5.96 12.91
N ALA A 47 7.00 -6.63 13.61
CA ALA A 47 6.28 -6.07 14.75
C ALA A 47 7.23 -5.48 15.81
N GLU A 48 8.28 -6.22 16.15
CA GLU A 48 9.28 -5.80 17.16
C GLU A 48 10.14 -4.61 16.70
N MET A 49 10.30 -4.40 15.39
CA MET A 49 10.95 -3.20 14.86
C MET A 49 10.01 -2.00 14.74
N LEU A 50 8.70 -2.25 14.64
CA LEU A 50 7.68 -1.22 14.44
C LEU A 50 7.09 -0.71 15.75
N TYR A 51 7.24 -1.46 16.84
CA TYR A 51 6.60 -1.19 18.11
C TYR A 51 7.65 -1.04 19.22
N GLU A 52 7.60 0.09 19.93
CA GLU A 52 8.57 0.42 20.98
C GLU A 52 8.18 -0.11 22.37
N GLY A 53 6.96 -0.62 22.53
CA GLY A 53 6.49 -1.21 23.78
C GLY A 53 6.91 -2.66 23.98
N PRO A 54 6.45 -3.31 25.07
CA PRO A 54 6.76 -4.70 25.37
C PRO A 54 6.30 -5.65 24.25
N SER A 55 7.11 -6.66 23.92
CA SER A 55 6.82 -7.58 22.81
C SER A 55 5.74 -8.63 23.11
N ASP A 56 5.35 -8.73 24.38
CA ASP A 56 4.35 -9.63 24.95
C ASP A 56 2.99 -8.96 25.19
N ASP A 57 2.87 -7.66 24.93
CA ASP A 57 1.62 -6.93 25.14
C ASP A 57 0.59 -7.21 24.00
N ALA A 58 -0.65 -6.80 24.26
CA ALA A 58 -1.76 -7.00 23.32
C ALA A 58 -1.58 -6.19 22.02
N CYS A 59 -0.92 -5.03 22.08
CA CYS A 59 -0.70 -4.18 20.91
C CYS A 59 0.33 -4.78 19.96
N CYS A 60 1.50 -5.18 20.47
CA CYS A 60 2.56 -5.83 19.71
C CYS A 60 2.06 -7.16 19.13
N THR A 61 1.31 -7.93 19.92
CA THR A 61 0.69 -9.18 19.43
C THR A 61 -0.33 -8.93 18.32
N GLY A 62 -1.18 -7.90 18.46
CA GLY A 62 -2.12 -7.49 17.42
C GLY A 62 -1.41 -7.09 16.12
N ILE A 63 -0.35 -6.28 16.22
CA ILE A 63 0.50 -5.89 15.08
C ILE A 63 1.15 -7.13 14.47
N ARG A 64 1.76 -8.01 15.26
CA ARG A 64 2.43 -9.24 14.79
C ARG A 64 1.50 -10.14 13.98
N ASN A 65 0.23 -10.21 14.39
CA ASN A 65 -0.76 -11.09 13.78
C ASN A 65 -1.58 -10.41 12.66
N CYS A 66 -1.42 -9.11 12.40
CA CYS A 66 -2.28 -8.36 11.49
C CYS A 66 -3.76 -8.49 11.85
N ASP A 67 -4.07 -8.50 13.14
CA ASP A 67 -5.40 -8.84 13.65
C ASP A 67 -6.34 -7.63 13.61
N ALA A 68 -7.50 -7.78 12.97
CA ALA A 68 -8.51 -6.74 12.82
C ALA A 68 -9.42 -6.56 14.06
N GLU A 69 -9.43 -7.52 15.00
CA GLU A 69 -10.18 -7.41 16.26
C GLU A 69 -9.30 -6.99 17.45
N ALA A 70 -7.99 -6.97 17.25
CA ALA A 70 -7.04 -6.47 18.25
C ALA A 70 -7.15 -4.95 18.46
N PRO A 71 -6.48 -4.39 19.49
CA PRO A 71 -6.43 -2.93 19.68
C PRO A 71 -6.03 -2.19 18.41
N LEU A 72 -6.68 -1.05 18.16
CA LEU A 72 -6.41 -0.23 16.97
C LEU A 72 -5.01 0.39 17.07
N MET A 73 -4.11 -0.04 16.17
CA MET A 73 -2.77 0.51 16.03
C MET A 73 -2.61 1.07 14.62
N MET A 74 -2.42 2.38 14.52
CA MET A 74 -2.19 3.08 13.25
C MET A 74 -0.95 3.96 13.34
N TYR A 75 -0.12 3.93 12.30
CA TYR A 75 0.99 4.87 12.14
C TYR A 75 0.66 5.90 11.09
N ILE A 76 0.73 7.19 11.47
CA ILE A 76 0.58 8.31 10.55
C ILE A 76 1.97 8.67 9.99
N SER A 77 2.13 8.52 8.69
CA SER A 77 3.39 8.76 7.98
C SER A 77 3.52 10.17 7.41
N LYS A 78 2.39 10.80 7.04
CA LYS A 78 2.39 12.10 6.38
C LYS A 78 1.07 12.83 6.58
N MET A 79 1.14 14.14 6.78
CA MET A 79 -0.01 15.03 6.69
C MET A 79 -0.11 15.56 5.26
N VAL A 80 -1.20 15.25 4.57
CA VAL A 80 -1.46 15.66 3.19
C VAL A 80 -2.37 16.89 3.22
N PRO A 81 -1.95 18.04 2.66
CA PRO A 81 -2.77 19.24 2.65
C PRO A 81 -4.00 19.03 1.78
N THR A 82 -5.13 19.57 2.24
CA THR A 82 -6.36 19.61 1.44
C THR A 82 -6.47 20.97 0.71
N SER A 83 -7.43 21.09 -0.21
CA SER A 83 -7.77 22.38 -0.83
C SER A 83 -8.29 23.40 0.19
N ASP A 84 -8.85 22.92 1.30
CA ASP A 84 -9.37 23.75 2.37
C ASP A 84 -8.20 24.22 3.26
N LYS A 85 -8.03 25.53 3.33
CA LYS A 85 -6.98 26.14 4.16
C LYS A 85 -7.10 25.67 5.61
N GLY A 86 -6.01 25.15 6.15
CA GLY A 86 -5.90 24.71 7.54
C GLY A 86 -6.36 23.28 7.83
N ARG A 87 -6.80 22.51 6.82
CA ARG A 87 -7.16 21.10 6.98
C ARG A 87 -6.15 20.18 6.28
N PHE A 88 -5.86 19.07 6.95
CA PHE A 88 -4.92 18.06 6.47
C PHE A 88 -5.52 16.67 6.64
N TYR A 89 -5.24 15.78 5.69
CA TYR A 89 -5.49 14.35 5.84
C TYR A 89 -4.26 13.68 6.45
N ALA A 90 -4.46 12.93 7.54
CA ALA A 90 -3.44 12.04 8.06
C ALA A 90 -3.37 10.79 7.17
N PHE A 91 -2.25 10.63 6.45
CA PHE A 91 -1.97 9.46 5.63
C PHE A 91 -1.11 8.47 6.42
N GLY A 92 -1.59 7.25 6.53
CA GLY A 92 -0.96 6.25 7.38
C GLY A 92 -1.43 4.84 7.09
N ARG A 93 -0.94 3.90 7.90
CA ARG A 93 -1.26 2.48 7.82
C ARG A 93 -1.83 1.98 9.14
N VAL A 94 -2.92 1.24 9.06
CA VAL A 94 -3.43 0.41 10.17
C VAL A 94 -2.60 -0.87 10.23
N PHE A 95 -2.03 -1.14 11.39
CA PHE A 95 -1.26 -2.35 11.68
C PHE A 95 -2.09 -3.40 12.41
N SER A 96 -3.02 -2.99 13.26
CA SER A 96 -4.02 -3.86 13.91
C SER A 96 -5.30 -3.08 14.21
N GLY A 97 -6.38 -3.82 14.46
CA GLY A 97 -7.72 -3.28 14.68
C GLY A 97 -8.38 -2.75 13.40
N LYS A 98 -9.51 -2.05 13.57
CA LYS A 98 -10.26 -1.37 12.52
C LYS A 98 -10.46 0.09 12.89
N VAL A 99 -10.37 0.97 11.89
CA VAL A 99 -10.70 2.38 12.02
C VAL A 99 -12.07 2.64 11.39
N GLY A 100 -12.93 3.35 12.10
CA GLY A 100 -14.26 3.75 11.64
C GLY A 100 -14.51 5.25 11.78
N SER A 101 -15.39 5.80 10.95
CA SER A 101 -15.81 7.20 11.07
C SER A 101 -16.58 7.43 12.37
N GLY A 102 -16.26 8.51 13.09
CA GLY A 102 -16.89 8.83 14.37
C GLY A 102 -16.40 8.00 15.57
N GLN A 103 -15.47 7.08 15.35
CA GLN A 103 -14.80 6.34 16.42
C GLN A 103 -13.99 7.32 17.28
N LYS A 104 -14.15 7.20 18.60
CA LYS A 104 -13.24 7.87 19.54
C LYS A 104 -11.91 7.12 19.51
N VAL A 105 -10.89 7.79 19.02
CA VAL A 105 -9.50 7.34 18.93
C VAL A 105 -8.64 8.08 19.94
#